data_AF-A0A7J7IBI3-F1
#
_entry.id   AF-A0A7J7IBI3-F1
#
_cell.length_a   1.000
_cell.length_b   1.000
_cell.length_c   1.000
_cell.angle_alpha   90.00
_cell.angle_beta   90.00
_cell.angle_gamma   90.00
#
_symmetry.space_group_name_H-M   'P 1'
#
loop_
_entity.id
_entity.type
_entity.pdbx_description
1 polymer ?
#
loop_
_entity_poly.entity_id
_entity_poly.type
_entity_poly.pdbx_seq_one_letter_code
_entity_poly.pdbx_strand_id
1 'polypeptide(L)'
;MRPVSTVSNLTPGRGPLYQASSSSKQVSAMIRQPARTTTPVTTVAMAATFPIAEVRTSWFDALFEPMVVRLFDKSSKWGTDNGLKSVVTGALTMSLLGAQIIMPDMIGGNAYGNTDEVALETDAEQMRELYVRWLQASIAMPCVQFSLLPNAFDNQLPMHPELGETVVDLVRRYLRFRERHLLPILQSRIDTDEPILRPVCWEECLDGNHPLRERAAQVDDEFLVGSELLVAPVLSFGQRRRTVYLPSGQWCRWRPGSSPEYDANKALQGPCLIEEQVPLNELLLYRRLQPGMTCSASPTSTASSMEAPLQDRGEKQPLIKPSSSPVEKAPSLERSARLYRSQSAEESAPSHQLSSIRIPQL
;
A
#
# COMPACT_ATOMS: atom_id res chain seq x y z
N MET A 1 -31.44 -0.36 -21.25
CA MET A 1 -30.53 -0.22 -22.41
C MET A 1 -30.80 1.10 -23.11
N ARG A 2 -29.90 2.07 -22.98
CA ARG A 2 -29.77 3.26 -23.84
C ARG A 2 -28.27 3.39 -24.15
N PRO A 3 -27.86 3.67 -25.40
CA PRO A 3 -26.45 3.68 -25.76
C PRO A 3 -25.79 4.98 -25.29
N VAL A 4 -24.63 4.86 -24.67
CA VAL A 4 -23.76 6.00 -24.35
C VAL A 4 -22.97 6.35 -25.61
N SER A 5 -23.02 7.62 -25.98
CA SER A 5 -22.29 8.26 -27.07
C SER A 5 -20.78 8.03 -26.98
N THR A 6 -20.20 7.61 -28.10
CA THR A 6 -18.76 7.53 -28.36
C THR A 6 -18.10 8.90 -28.19
N VAL A 7 -17.20 9.01 -27.20
CA VAL A 7 -16.23 10.11 -27.11
C VAL A 7 -15.01 9.70 -27.92
N SER A 8 -14.92 10.26 -29.13
CA SER A 8 -13.71 10.30 -29.93
C SER A 8 -12.83 11.48 -29.48
N ASN A 9 -11.51 11.27 -29.54
CA ASN A 9 -10.41 12.24 -29.38
C ASN A 9 -9.84 12.43 -27.97
N LEU A 10 -9.01 11.48 -27.54
CA LEU A 10 -7.87 11.75 -26.67
C LEU A 10 -6.62 11.84 -27.54
N THR A 11 -6.18 13.06 -27.82
CA THR A 11 -4.84 13.34 -28.36
C THR A 11 -3.87 13.28 -27.19
N PRO A 12 -2.81 12.45 -27.20
CA PRO A 12 -1.83 12.44 -26.12
C PRO A 12 -1.07 13.77 -26.09
N GLY A 13 -1.14 14.46 -24.95
CA GLY A 13 -0.32 15.64 -24.67
C GLY A 13 1.15 15.27 -24.69
N ARG A 14 1.94 15.99 -25.49
CA ARG A 14 3.39 15.84 -25.57
C ARG A 14 4.03 16.42 -24.30
N GLY A 15 4.33 15.56 -23.31
CA GLY A 15 5.48 15.79 -22.42
C GLY A 15 6.79 15.70 -23.21
N PRO A 16 7.95 16.12 -22.66
CA PRO A 16 9.21 16.12 -23.39
C PRO A 16 9.59 14.69 -23.76
N LEU A 17 9.20 14.29 -24.98
CA LEU A 17 9.68 13.10 -25.65
C LEU A 17 11.20 13.16 -25.60
N TYR A 18 11.79 12.22 -24.87
CA TYR A 18 13.13 11.78 -25.17
C TYR A 18 13.11 11.43 -26.66
N GLN A 19 13.65 12.30 -27.50
CA GLN A 19 13.91 11.96 -28.89
C GLN A 19 14.96 10.86 -28.82
N ALA A 20 14.50 9.61 -28.77
CA ALA A 20 15.30 8.48 -29.15
C ALA A 20 15.59 8.65 -30.65
N SER A 21 16.56 9.51 -30.96
CA SER A 21 17.16 9.65 -32.29
C SER A 21 18.06 8.45 -32.58
N SER A 22 17.63 7.25 -32.19
CA SER A 22 18.31 6.03 -32.51
C SER A 22 17.69 5.46 -33.77
N SER A 23 18.43 5.54 -34.88
CA SER A 23 18.07 4.94 -36.16
C SER A 23 17.59 3.49 -35.98
N SER A 24 16.70 2.97 -36.83
CA SER A 24 16.18 1.60 -36.72
C SER A 24 17.27 0.52 -36.63
N LYS A 25 18.48 0.82 -37.11
CA LYS A 25 19.68 -0.01 -36.95
C LYS A 25 20.20 -0.10 -35.51
N GLN A 26 20.12 0.97 -34.71
CA GLN A 26 20.52 0.97 -33.30
C GLN A 26 19.55 0.17 -32.43
N VAL A 27 18.24 0.28 -32.68
CA VAL A 27 17.22 -0.53 -31.99
C VAL A 27 17.42 -2.02 -32.31
N SER A 28 17.68 -2.35 -33.59
CA SER A 28 17.96 -3.74 -34.01
C SER A 28 19.28 -4.30 -33.44
N ALA A 29 20.28 -3.45 -33.20
CA ALA A 29 21.54 -3.84 -32.55
C ALA A 29 21.38 -4.05 -31.03
N MET A 30 20.56 -3.23 -30.36
CA MET A 30 20.24 -3.38 -28.93
C MET A 30 19.47 -4.69 -28.63
N ILE A 31 18.63 -5.14 -29.56
CA ILE A 31 17.89 -6.41 -29.44
C ILE A 31 18.84 -7.63 -29.44
N ARG A 32 20.03 -7.52 -30.06
CA ARG A 32 20.98 -8.63 -30.20
C ARG A 32 21.95 -8.79 -29.02
N GLN A 33 21.90 -7.93 -28.00
CA GLN A 33 22.75 -8.01 -26.80
C GLN A 33 21.93 -7.91 -25.50
N PRO A 34 21.16 -8.95 -25.15
CA PRO A 34 20.21 -8.91 -24.04
C PRO A 34 20.83 -8.53 -22.68
N ALA A 35 22.10 -8.89 -22.47
CA ALA A 35 22.83 -8.60 -21.23
C ALA A 35 23.28 -7.13 -21.07
N ARG A 36 23.25 -6.30 -22.13
CA ARG A 36 23.75 -4.92 -22.09
C ARG A 36 22.67 -3.85 -22.24
N THR A 37 21.49 -4.19 -22.78
CA THR A 37 20.49 -3.17 -23.15
C THR A 37 19.01 -3.56 -22.96
N THR A 38 18.66 -4.79 -22.56
CA THR A 38 17.44 -5.36 -23.18
C THR A 38 16.51 -6.23 -22.33
N THR A 39 16.57 -6.24 -21.00
CA THR A 39 15.53 -6.98 -20.26
C THR A 39 14.41 -6.06 -19.79
N PRO A 40 14.68 -5.02 -19.00
CA PRO A 40 13.58 -4.28 -18.40
C PRO A 40 13.02 -3.21 -19.37
N VAL A 41 13.88 -2.43 -20.04
CA VAL A 41 13.45 -1.34 -20.95
C VAL A 41 12.64 -1.86 -22.13
N THR A 42 13.01 -3.01 -22.69
CA THR A 42 12.33 -3.63 -23.84
C THR A 42 11.06 -4.35 -23.43
N THR A 43 11.05 -5.01 -22.27
CA THR A 43 9.81 -5.55 -21.68
C THR A 43 8.82 -4.45 -21.38
N VAL A 44 9.29 -3.31 -20.87
CA VAL A 44 8.45 -2.15 -20.54
C VAL A 44 7.92 -1.47 -21.79
N ALA A 45 8.77 -1.22 -22.79
CA ALA A 45 8.33 -0.67 -24.07
C ALA A 45 7.31 -1.59 -24.77
N MET A 46 7.47 -2.91 -24.67
CA MET A 46 6.50 -3.88 -25.17
C MET A 46 5.21 -3.85 -24.36
N ALA A 47 5.30 -3.84 -23.02
CA ALA A 47 4.14 -3.77 -22.12
C ALA A 47 3.30 -2.51 -22.38
N ALA A 48 3.96 -1.37 -22.61
CA ALA A 48 3.31 -0.10 -22.93
C ALA A 48 2.53 -0.12 -24.26
N THR A 49 2.72 -1.11 -25.13
CA THR A 49 1.89 -1.27 -26.34
C THR A 49 0.51 -1.84 -26.04
N PHE A 50 0.31 -2.46 -24.88
CA PHE A 50 -0.97 -3.03 -24.48
C PHE A 50 -1.79 -2.00 -23.68
N PRO A 51 -3.13 -1.96 -23.86
CA PRO A 51 -3.99 -1.03 -23.13
C PRO A 51 -3.94 -1.22 -21.60
N ILE A 52 -3.69 -2.45 -21.16
CA ILE A 52 -3.48 -2.81 -19.76
C ILE A 52 -2.34 -3.82 -19.72
N ALA A 53 -1.27 -3.48 -19.00
CA ALA A 53 -0.16 -4.37 -18.78
C ALA A 53 0.29 -4.32 -17.32
N GLU A 54 0.68 -5.48 -16.81
CA GLU A 54 1.29 -5.67 -15.51
C GLU A 54 2.71 -6.17 -15.72
N VAL A 55 3.66 -5.55 -15.01
CA VAL A 55 5.06 -6.00 -14.99
C VAL A 55 5.47 -6.34 -13.56
N ARG A 56 6.27 -7.41 -13.43
CA ARG A 56 6.88 -7.82 -12.15
C ARG A 56 8.32 -7.32 -11.99
N THR A 57 8.92 -6.87 -13.09
CA THR A 57 10.29 -6.37 -13.14
C THR A 57 10.33 -5.13 -14.00
N SER A 58 11.04 -4.11 -13.53
CA SER A 58 11.30 -2.88 -14.28
C SER A 58 12.70 -2.36 -13.93
N TRP A 59 13.18 -1.35 -14.65
CA TRP A 59 14.49 -0.74 -14.42
C TRP A 59 14.49 0.74 -14.70
N PHE A 60 14.91 1.52 -13.70
CA PHE A 60 15.18 2.94 -13.80
C PHE A 60 14.06 3.68 -14.55
N ASP A 61 14.34 4.23 -15.74
CA ASP A 61 13.39 5.04 -16.51
C ASP A 61 12.07 4.34 -16.82
N ALA A 62 12.09 3.01 -16.92
CA ALA A 62 10.90 2.22 -17.18
C ALA A 62 9.87 2.21 -16.03
N LEU A 63 10.23 2.67 -14.83
CA LEU A 63 9.30 2.87 -13.73
C LEU A 63 8.43 4.12 -13.90
N PHE A 64 8.84 5.05 -14.76
CA PHE A 64 8.09 6.29 -15.04
C PHE A 64 7.04 6.13 -16.13
N GLU A 65 7.05 5.00 -16.85
CA GLU A 65 5.97 4.67 -17.79
C GLU A 65 4.68 4.33 -17.03
N PRO A 66 3.49 4.68 -17.56
CA PRO A 66 2.21 4.52 -16.87
C PRO A 66 1.73 3.05 -16.88
N MET A 67 2.49 2.18 -16.21
CA MET A 67 2.23 0.75 -16.13
C MET A 67 2.02 0.27 -14.71
N VAL A 68 1.28 -0.84 -14.60
CA VAL A 68 1.07 -1.48 -13.31
C VAL A 68 2.33 -2.25 -12.94
N VAL A 69 2.98 -1.84 -11.85
CA VAL A 69 4.11 -2.57 -11.28
C VAL A 69 3.62 -3.41 -10.11
N ARG A 70 3.65 -4.73 -10.28
CA ARG A 70 3.23 -5.67 -9.24
C ARG A 70 4.41 -6.10 -8.39
N LEU A 71 4.20 -6.12 -7.08
CA LEU A 71 5.17 -6.67 -6.13
C LEU A 71 5.39 -8.18 -6.35
N PHE A 72 6.50 -8.70 -5.82
CA PHE A 72 6.72 -10.15 -5.78
C PHE A 72 5.62 -10.85 -4.97
N ASP A 73 5.42 -12.13 -5.27
CA ASP A 73 4.36 -12.93 -4.66
C ASP A 73 4.56 -13.00 -3.14
N LYS A 74 3.55 -12.54 -2.42
CA LYS A 74 3.48 -12.55 -0.97
C LYS A 74 2.88 -13.87 -0.52
N SER A 75 3.41 -14.42 0.56
CA SER A 75 2.87 -15.61 1.20
C SER A 75 1.73 -15.22 2.13
N SER A 76 0.77 -16.13 2.34
CA SER A 76 -0.35 -15.97 3.28
C SER A 76 0.10 -16.03 4.74
N LYS A 77 0.98 -15.11 5.14
CA LYS A 77 1.50 -14.94 6.50
C LYS A 77 1.53 -13.47 6.89
N TRP A 78 1.70 -13.24 8.18
CA TRP A 78 1.95 -11.93 8.75
C TRP A 78 3.41 -11.50 8.56
N GLY A 79 3.77 -10.30 9.02
CA GLY A 79 5.18 -9.89 9.18
C GLY A 79 5.90 -9.43 7.91
N THR A 80 7.19 -9.07 8.09
CA THR A 80 8.06 -8.48 7.06
C THR A 80 8.74 -9.52 6.17
N ASP A 81 8.83 -10.76 6.63
CA ASP A 81 9.36 -11.87 5.86
C ASP A 81 8.28 -12.34 4.87
N ASN A 82 8.16 -11.63 3.74
CA ASN A 82 7.23 -11.93 2.64
C ASN A 82 5.72 -12.05 3.01
N GLY A 83 5.29 -11.46 4.12
CA GLY A 83 3.89 -11.45 4.57
C GLY A 83 3.21 -10.08 4.45
N LEU A 84 2.11 -9.91 5.18
CA LEU A 84 1.28 -8.69 5.14
C LEU A 84 2.06 -7.40 5.43
N LYS A 85 2.98 -7.36 6.41
CA LYS A 85 3.72 -6.11 6.67
C LYS A 85 4.65 -5.75 5.50
N SER A 86 5.17 -6.76 4.81
CA SER A 86 6.00 -6.56 3.61
C SER A 86 5.24 -6.01 2.39
N VAL A 87 3.90 -6.05 2.42
CA VAL A 87 3.03 -5.44 1.41
C VAL A 87 3.15 -3.91 1.49
N VAL A 88 2.98 -3.37 2.70
CA VAL A 88 3.05 -1.91 2.94
C VAL A 88 4.47 -1.39 2.67
N THR A 89 5.49 -2.01 3.27
CA THR A 89 6.88 -1.56 3.08
C THR A 89 7.35 -1.73 1.63
N GLY A 90 6.94 -2.80 0.96
CA GLY A 90 7.24 -3.05 -0.45
C GLY A 90 6.61 -2.01 -1.36
N ALA A 91 5.32 -1.68 -1.15
CA ALA A 91 4.64 -0.65 -1.91
C ALA A 91 5.28 0.73 -1.70
N LEU A 92 5.58 1.10 -0.46
CA LEU A 92 6.27 2.35 -0.15
C LEU A 92 7.65 2.43 -0.83
N THR A 93 8.41 1.34 -0.79
CA THR A 93 9.72 1.25 -1.44
C THR A 93 9.59 1.47 -2.95
N MET A 94 8.67 0.76 -3.61
CA MET A 94 8.45 0.94 -5.05
C MET A 94 7.99 2.35 -5.41
N SER A 95 7.18 2.98 -4.55
CA SER A 95 6.70 4.34 -4.79
C SER A 95 7.84 5.36 -4.68
N LEU A 96 8.73 5.20 -3.69
CA LEU A 96 9.94 6.00 -3.57
C LEU A 96 10.94 5.80 -4.73
N LEU A 97 10.92 4.62 -5.37
CA LEU A 97 11.69 4.34 -6.59
C LEU A 97 11.05 4.92 -7.85
N GLY A 98 9.87 5.53 -7.76
CA GLY A 98 9.19 6.20 -8.86
C GLY A 98 8.02 5.44 -9.49
N ALA A 99 7.67 4.25 -8.98
CA ALA A 99 6.50 3.53 -9.47
C ALA A 99 5.20 4.24 -9.03
N GLN A 100 4.41 4.69 -9.99
CA GLN A 100 3.13 5.36 -9.71
C GLN A 100 1.99 4.38 -9.45
N ILE A 101 1.78 3.42 -10.36
CA ILE A 101 0.67 2.46 -10.27
C ILE A 101 1.19 1.13 -9.71
N ILE A 102 1.18 1.03 -8.38
CA ILE A 102 1.65 -0.15 -7.67
C ILE A 102 0.49 -1.11 -7.41
N MET A 103 0.69 -2.38 -7.79
CA MET A 103 -0.13 -3.48 -7.33
C MET A 103 0.57 -4.19 -6.16
N PRO A 104 0.04 -4.08 -4.93
CA PRO A 104 0.68 -4.54 -3.70
C PRO A 104 0.63 -6.07 -3.49
N ASP A 105 0.39 -6.81 -4.57
CA ASP A 105 0.04 -8.22 -4.61
C ASP A 105 -1.33 -8.55 -3.97
N MET A 106 -1.76 -9.80 -4.13
CA MET A 106 -3.13 -10.24 -3.91
C MET A 106 -3.55 -10.26 -2.44
N ILE A 107 -4.81 -9.87 -2.18
CA ILE A 107 -5.45 -9.95 -0.87
C ILE A 107 -5.52 -11.41 -0.42
N GLY A 108 -5.01 -11.65 0.79
CA GLY A 108 -4.87 -12.96 1.40
C GLY A 108 -3.52 -13.62 1.15
N GLY A 109 -2.62 -13.02 0.35
CA GLY A 109 -1.40 -13.66 -0.12
C GLY A 109 -1.66 -14.71 -1.20
N ASN A 110 -0.60 -15.23 -1.79
CA ASN A 110 -0.66 -16.30 -2.77
C ASN A 110 -0.92 -17.62 -2.06
N ALA A 111 -2.09 -18.20 -2.33
CA ALA A 111 -2.39 -19.57 -1.94
C ALA A 111 -1.68 -20.55 -2.89
N TYR A 112 -0.46 -20.96 -2.53
CA TYR A 112 0.25 -22.03 -3.23
C TYR A 112 -0.22 -23.39 -2.68
N GLY A 113 -1.20 -24.00 -3.33
CA GLY A 113 -1.77 -25.30 -2.99
C GLY A 113 -2.94 -25.62 -3.93
N ASN A 114 -3.31 -26.89 -4.09
CA ASN A 114 -4.55 -27.22 -4.81
C ASN A 114 -5.71 -26.52 -4.10
N THR A 115 -6.67 -26.00 -4.84
CA THR A 115 -7.76 -25.12 -4.37
C THR A 115 -8.59 -25.61 -3.19
N ASP A 116 -8.47 -26.90 -2.83
CA ASP A 116 -9.14 -27.53 -1.68
C ASP A 116 -8.28 -27.53 -0.40
N GLU A 117 -6.96 -27.32 -0.53
CA GLU A 117 -5.99 -27.13 0.53
C GLU A 117 -5.32 -25.78 0.30
N VAL A 118 -5.93 -24.71 0.79
CA VAL A 118 -5.15 -23.51 1.06
C VAL A 118 -4.01 -23.99 1.96
N ALA A 119 -2.77 -23.90 1.51
CA ALA A 119 -1.58 -24.21 2.30
C ALA A 119 -1.44 -23.14 3.39
N LEU A 120 -2.42 -23.10 4.28
CA LEU A 120 -2.44 -22.27 5.45
C LEU A 120 -1.54 -23.00 6.43
N GLU A 121 -0.33 -22.49 6.57
CA GLU A 121 0.48 -22.75 7.76
C GLU A 121 -0.22 -22.21 9.05
N THR A 122 -1.43 -21.65 8.93
CA THR A 122 -2.17 -20.90 9.95
C THR A 122 -3.59 -21.46 10.12
N ASP A 123 -4.16 -21.40 11.32
CA ASP A 123 -5.56 -21.81 11.51
C ASP A 123 -6.54 -20.92 10.72
N ALA A 124 -7.75 -21.43 10.46
CA ALA A 124 -8.74 -20.75 9.64
C ALA A 124 -9.20 -19.39 10.22
N GLU A 125 -9.25 -19.22 11.55
CA GLU A 125 -9.63 -17.95 12.17
C GLU A 125 -8.54 -16.89 12.00
N GLN A 126 -7.28 -17.29 12.21
CA GLN A 126 -6.12 -16.46 11.92
C GLN A 126 -6.08 -16.06 10.44
N MET A 127 -6.41 -16.98 9.53
CA MET A 127 -6.44 -16.68 8.11
C MET A 127 -7.57 -15.72 7.73
N ARG A 128 -8.75 -15.86 8.33
CA ARG A 128 -9.86 -14.89 8.15
C ARG A 128 -9.42 -13.50 8.60
N GLU A 129 -8.80 -13.39 9.77
CA GLU A 129 -8.29 -12.11 10.25
C GLU A 129 -7.20 -11.55 9.33
N LEU A 130 -6.26 -12.38 8.88
CA LEU A 130 -5.23 -12.00 7.92
C LEU A 130 -5.85 -11.44 6.62
N TYR A 131 -6.82 -12.15 6.05
CA TYR A 131 -7.52 -11.72 4.83
C TYR A 131 -8.19 -10.36 5.01
N VAL A 132 -8.90 -10.16 6.13
CA VAL A 132 -9.56 -8.89 6.44
C VAL A 132 -8.55 -7.75 6.59
N ARG A 133 -7.47 -7.96 7.33
CA ARG A 133 -6.41 -6.95 7.52
C ARG A 133 -5.64 -6.67 6.22
N TRP A 134 -5.50 -7.67 5.35
CA TRP A 134 -4.90 -7.50 4.02
C TRP A 134 -5.77 -6.67 3.10
N LEU A 135 -7.09 -6.93 3.06
CA LEU A 135 -8.04 -6.07 2.36
C LEU A 135 -7.88 -4.61 2.84
N GLN A 136 -7.86 -4.41 4.16
CA GLN A 136 -7.75 -3.08 4.76
C GLN A 136 -6.42 -2.38 4.41
N ALA A 137 -5.30 -3.11 4.36
CA ALA A 137 -4.02 -2.56 3.93
C ALA A 137 -4.01 -2.18 2.44
N SER A 138 -4.61 -3.00 1.57
CA SER A 138 -4.56 -2.81 0.12
C SER A 138 -5.66 -1.89 -0.44
N ILE A 139 -6.79 -1.68 0.27
CA ILE A 139 -7.98 -1.02 -0.29
C ILE A 139 -7.75 0.42 -0.75
N ALA A 140 -6.73 1.10 -0.21
CA ALA A 140 -6.37 2.47 -0.58
C ALA A 140 -5.21 2.56 -1.58
N MET A 141 -4.62 1.42 -1.97
CA MET A 141 -3.51 1.39 -2.92
C MET A 141 -3.99 1.48 -4.38
N PRO A 142 -3.14 1.80 -5.37
CA PRO A 142 -3.55 2.02 -6.76
C PRO A 142 -4.31 0.84 -7.38
N CYS A 143 -3.89 -0.39 -7.08
CA CYS A 143 -4.57 -1.61 -7.53
C CYS A 143 -5.01 -2.50 -6.37
N VAL A 144 -6.12 -3.22 -6.57
CA VAL A 144 -6.63 -4.25 -5.65
C VAL A 144 -6.88 -5.53 -6.45
N GLN A 145 -6.33 -6.64 -5.99
CA GLN A 145 -6.49 -7.95 -6.60
C GLN A 145 -6.75 -8.97 -5.49
N PHE A 146 -7.58 -9.98 -5.75
CA PHE A 146 -7.93 -11.03 -4.80
C PHE A 146 -7.31 -12.35 -5.22
N SER A 147 -6.63 -13.05 -4.30
CA SER A 147 -6.17 -14.42 -4.53
C SER A 147 -7.22 -15.43 -4.08
N LEU A 148 -7.89 -15.14 -2.96
CA LEU A 148 -8.91 -15.97 -2.36
C LEU A 148 -10.28 -15.30 -2.47
N LEU A 149 -11.33 -16.11 -2.69
CA LEU A 149 -12.69 -15.61 -2.68
C LEU A 149 -13.16 -15.38 -1.23
N PRO A 150 -13.81 -14.25 -0.92
CA PRO A 150 -14.21 -13.94 0.45
C PRO A 150 -15.23 -14.93 1.05
N ASN A 151 -16.05 -15.55 0.20
CA ASN A 151 -17.05 -16.54 0.64
C ASN A 151 -16.43 -17.82 1.21
N ALA A 152 -15.15 -18.11 0.93
CA ALA A 152 -14.46 -19.24 1.53
C ALA A 152 -14.46 -19.15 3.07
N PHE A 153 -14.28 -17.94 3.61
CA PHE A 153 -14.26 -17.70 5.06
C PHE A 153 -15.64 -17.78 5.70
N ASP A 154 -16.68 -17.36 4.98
CA ASP A 154 -18.06 -17.42 5.47
C ASP A 154 -18.62 -18.85 5.42
N ASN A 155 -18.13 -19.69 4.50
CA ASN A 155 -18.55 -21.09 4.39
C ASN A 155 -17.85 -22.01 5.40
N GLN A 156 -16.59 -21.70 5.73
CA GLN A 156 -15.77 -22.55 6.62
C GLN A 156 -15.91 -22.21 8.10
N LEU A 157 -16.30 -20.97 8.43
CA LEU A 157 -16.33 -20.47 9.80
C LEU A 157 -17.67 -19.81 10.12
N PRO A 158 -18.13 -19.88 11.39
CA PRO A 158 -19.25 -19.06 11.82
C PRO A 158 -18.90 -17.57 11.72
N MET A 159 -19.92 -16.72 11.66
CA MET A 159 -19.76 -15.27 11.63
C MET A 159 -18.89 -14.79 12.81
N HIS A 160 -17.87 -14.00 12.52
CA HIS A 160 -16.99 -13.47 13.56
C HIS A 160 -17.72 -12.42 14.40
N PRO A 161 -17.72 -12.51 15.74
CA PRO A 161 -18.52 -11.62 16.60
C PRO A 161 -18.14 -10.14 16.43
N GLU A 162 -16.85 -9.83 16.28
CA GLU A 162 -16.40 -8.44 16.06
C GLU A 162 -16.68 -7.89 14.65
N LEU A 163 -16.92 -8.75 13.66
CA LEU A 163 -17.22 -8.25 12.30
C LEU A 163 -18.63 -7.66 12.26
N GLY A 164 -19.58 -8.35 12.89
CA GLY A 164 -21.01 -7.99 12.83
C GLY A 164 -21.64 -8.13 11.44
N GLU A 165 -20.88 -8.64 10.46
CA GLU A 165 -21.28 -8.89 9.07
C GLU A 165 -20.45 -10.05 8.50
N THR A 166 -20.84 -10.56 7.33
CA THR A 166 -20.07 -11.57 6.59
C THR A 166 -18.79 -10.97 5.99
N VAL A 167 -17.77 -11.80 5.72
CA VAL A 167 -16.55 -11.35 5.04
C VAL A 167 -16.87 -10.84 3.63
N VAL A 168 -17.84 -11.46 2.94
CA VAL A 168 -18.33 -10.98 1.64
C VAL A 168 -18.92 -9.57 1.74
N ASP A 169 -19.74 -9.28 2.75
CA ASP A 169 -20.39 -7.97 2.90
C ASP A 169 -19.40 -6.89 3.33
N LEU A 170 -18.44 -7.24 4.19
CA LEU A 170 -17.29 -6.41 4.53
C LEU A 170 -16.51 -5.99 3.28
N VAL A 171 -16.15 -6.95 2.43
CA VAL A 171 -15.45 -6.70 1.16
C VAL A 171 -16.26 -5.77 0.27
N ARG A 172 -17.55 -6.03 0.08
CA ARG A 172 -18.43 -5.17 -0.71
C ARG A 172 -18.51 -3.75 -0.16
N ARG A 173 -18.54 -3.58 1.17
CA ARG A 173 -18.56 -2.27 1.82
C ARG A 173 -17.27 -1.49 1.52
N TYR A 174 -16.11 -2.13 1.63
CA TYR A 174 -14.82 -1.53 1.29
C TYR A 174 -14.67 -1.22 -0.20
N LEU A 175 -15.15 -2.08 -1.10
CA LEU A 175 -15.13 -1.82 -2.54
C LEU A 175 -16.03 -0.64 -2.94
N ARG A 176 -17.25 -0.55 -2.39
CA ARG A 176 -18.12 0.61 -2.60
C ARG A 176 -17.48 1.91 -2.09
N PHE A 177 -16.84 1.85 -0.92
CA PHE A 177 -16.10 2.99 -0.38
C PHE A 177 -14.95 3.38 -1.30
N ARG A 178 -14.18 2.40 -1.79
CA ARG A 178 -13.10 2.62 -2.74
C ARG A 178 -13.60 3.29 -4.02
N GLU A 179 -14.64 2.75 -4.64
CA GLU A 179 -15.23 3.30 -5.86
C GLU A 179 -15.70 4.74 -5.70
N ARG A 180 -16.42 5.01 -4.61
CA ARG A 180 -17.02 6.32 -4.37
C ARG A 180 -16.01 7.39 -3.96
N HIS A 181 -14.98 7.02 -3.20
CA HIS A 181 -14.14 8.00 -2.52
C HIS A 181 -12.64 7.87 -2.81
N LEU A 182 -12.11 6.64 -2.90
CA LEU A 182 -10.66 6.45 -3.08
C LEU A 182 -10.24 6.54 -4.55
N LEU A 183 -11.03 6.00 -5.48
CA LEU A 183 -10.73 6.08 -6.91
C LEU A 183 -10.60 7.54 -7.41
N PRO A 184 -11.49 8.49 -7.05
CA PRO A 184 -11.29 9.88 -7.44
C PRO A 184 -9.98 10.49 -6.92
N ILE A 185 -9.56 10.16 -5.69
CA ILE A 185 -8.28 10.62 -5.13
C ILE A 185 -7.12 10.03 -5.94
N LEU A 186 -7.12 8.72 -6.14
CA LEU A 186 -6.07 8.02 -6.89
C LEU A 186 -5.96 8.56 -8.33
N GLN A 187 -7.07 8.70 -9.03
CA GLN A 187 -7.12 9.21 -10.41
C GLN A 187 -6.58 10.63 -10.53
N SER A 188 -6.88 11.50 -9.56
CA SER A 188 -6.37 12.89 -9.56
C SER A 188 -4.85 13.00 -9.44
N ARG A 189 -4.16 11.90 -9.13
CA ARG A 189 -2.71 11.84 -8.89
C ARG A 189 -1.93 11.11 -9.98
N ILE A 190 -2.61 10.38 -10.88
CA ILE A 190 -1.96 9.60 -11.94
C ILE A 190 -1.09 10.47 -12.84
N ASP A 191 -1.56 11.69 -13.15
CA ASP A 191 -0.86 12.61 -14.05
C ASP A 191 0.11 13.57 -13.31
N THR A 192 0.41 13.30 -12.05
CA THR A 192 1.34 14.12 -11.25
C THR A 192 2.69 13.43 -11.07
N ASP A 193 3.78 14.20 -11.06
CA ASP A 193 5.13 13.67 -10.80
C ASP A 193 5.34 13.29 -9.32
N GLU A 194 4.36 13.57 -8.45
CA GLU A 194 4.44 13.18 -7.04
C GLU A 194 3.96 11.71 -6.87
N PRO A 195 4.58 10.93 -5.97
CA PRO A 195 4.13 9.56 -5.73
C PRO A 195 2.69 9.51 -5.22
N ILE A 196 1.89 8.58 -5.74
CA ILE A 196 0.54 8.30 -5.23
C ILE A 196 0.61 7.79 -3.79
N LEU A 197 1.50 6.83 -3.50
CA LEU A 197 1.70 6.31 -2.15
C LEU A 197 2.95 6.95 -1.54
N ARG A 198 2.83 7.49 -0.33
CA ARG A 198 3.96 8.16 0.32
C ARG A 198 4.19 7.60 1.71
N PRO A 199 5.46 7.44 2.14
CA PRO A 199 5.74 7.26 3.56
C PRO A 199 5.26 8.51 4.30
N VAL A 200 4.79 8.37 5.53
CA VAL A 200 4.26 9.52 6.28
C VAL A 200 5.30 10.62 6.48
N CYS A 201 6.59 10.24 6.56
CA CYS A 201 7.72 11.17 6.66
C CYS A 201 7.90 12.09 5.45
N TRP A 202 7.19 11.84 4.36
CA TRP A 202 7.26 12.66 3.15
C TRP A 202 6.99 14.13 3.48
N GLU A 203 5.97 14.41 4.30
CA GLU A 203 5.57 15.77 4.67
C GLU A 203 6.64 16.49 5.48
N GLU A 204 7.25 15.80 6.45
CA GLU A 204 8.35 16.32 7.26
C GLU A 204 9.63 16.45 6.46
N CYS A 205 9.84 15.63 5.42
CA CYS A 205 11.02 15.72 4.57
C CYS A 205 10.97 16.90 3.58
N LEU A 206 9.78 17.47 3.32
CA LEU A 206 9.65 18.69 2.52
C LEU A 206 10.32 19.90 3.19
N ASP A 207 10.36 19.92 4.53
CA ASP A 207 11.16 20.86 5.30
C ASP A 207 12.46 20.19 5.77
N GLY A 208 13.59 20.60 5.16
CA GLY A 208 14.90 20.04 5.46
C GLY A 208 15.30 20.12 6.94
N ASN A 209 14.71 21.03 7.70
CA ASN A 209 15.00 21.26 9.12
C ASN A 209 13.87 20.80 10.06
N HIS A 210 12.90 20.02 9.57
CA HIS A 210 11.77 19.61 10.39
C HIS A 210 12.24 18.76 11.59
N PRO A 211 11.91 19.14 12.84
CA PRO A 211 12.47 18.52 14.04
C PRO A 211 12.06 17.06 14.26
N LEU A 212 10.97 16.62 13.62
CA LEU A 212 10.45 15.25 13.72
C LEU A 212 10.79 14.36 12.51
N ARG A 213 11.60 14.84 11.55
CA ARG A 213 11.93 14.13 10.32
C ARG A 213 12.46 12.71 10.56
N GLU A 214 13.43 12.55 11.45
CA GLU A 214 14.02 11.25 11.77
C GLU A 214 13.02 10.29 12.39
N ARG A 215 12.11 10.82 13.25
CA ARG A 215 11.08 10.03 13.89
C ARG A 215 10.04 9.56 12.89
N ALA A 216 9.57 10.45 12.02
CA ALA A 216 8.61 10.11 10.98
C ALA A 216 9.19 9.07 10.01
N ALA A 217 10.50 9.14 9.71
CA ALA A 217 11.17 8.20 8.80
C ALA A 217 11.23 6.75 9.32
N GLN A 218 10.96 6.52 10.60
CA GLN A 218 10.90 5.19 11.20
C GLN A 218 9.51 4.54 11.10
N VAL A 219 8.51 5.28 10.62
CA VAL A 219 7.14 4.79 10.50
C VAL A 219 7.02 3.99 9.20
N ASP A 220 6.79 2.69 9.32
CA ASP A 220 6.81 1.72 8.21
C ASP A 220 5.50 0.90 8.07
N ASP A 221 4.49 1.23 8.88
CA ASP A 221 3.25 0.47 9.01
C ASP A 221 1.99 1.29 8.71
N GLU A 222 2.15 2.50 8.17
CA GLU A 222 1.12 3.40 7.70
C GLU A 222 1.66 4.28 6.56
N PHE A 223 0.76 4.81 5.74
CA PHE A 223 1.13 5.53 4.52
C PHE A 223 0.12 6.60 4.16
N LEU A 224 0.54 7.52 3.32
CA LEU A 224 -0.33 8.53 2.72
C LEU A 224 -0.74 8.10 1.31
N VAL A 225 -1.95 8.47 0.90
CA VAL A 225 -2.39 8.52 -0.48
C VAL A 225 -2.49 9.98 -0.89
N GLY A 226 -1.54 10.44 -1.72
CA GLY A 226 -1.29 11.86 -1.95
C GLY A 226 -0.92 12.58 -0.65
N SER A 227 -1.41 13.80 -0.48
CA SER A 227 -1.33 14.55 0.78
C SER A 227 -2.64 14.52 1.57
N GLU A 228 -3.70 13.94 1.01
CA GLU A 228 -5.06 14.11 1.51
C GLU A 228 -5.56 13.00 2.42
N LEU A 229 -4.96 11.81 2.36
CA LEU A 229 -5.44 10.64 3.08
C LEU A 229 -4.29 9.92 3.76
N LEU A 230 -4.43 9.66 5.05
CA LEU A 230 -3.56 8.76 5.81
C LEU A 230 -4.29 7.44 6.03
N VAL A 231 -3.56 6.33 5.86
CA VAL A 231 -4.03 4.95 5.97
C VAL A 231 -3.14 4.22 6.97
N ALA A 232 -3.72 3.76 8.07
CA ALA A 232 -3.02 3.08 9.17
C ALA A 232 -3.60 1.68 9.43
N PRO A 233 -3.27 0.68 8.59
CA PRO A 233 -3.82 -0.68 8.70
C PRO A 233 -3.25 -1.44 9.90
N VAL A 234 -3.98 -2.38 10.47
CA VAL A 234 -3.40 -3.31 11.46
C VAL A 234 -2.63 -4.41 10.73
N LEU A 235 -1.38 -4.67 11.11
CA LEU A 235 -0.47 -5.58 10.42
C LEU A 235 -0.02 -6.78 11.27
N SER A 236 -0.62 -6.99 12.45
CA SER A 236 -0.34 -8.10 13.36
C SER A 236 -1.63 -8.79 13.79
N PHE A 237 -1.57 -10.11 13.95
CA PHE A 237 -2.69 -10.92 14.42
C PHE A 237 -3.14 -10.51 15.83
N GLY A 238 -4.46 -10.46 16.05
CA GLY A 238 -5.09 -10.17 17.35
C GLY A 238 -4.99 -8.69 17.77
N GLN A 239 -4.28 -7.86 17.01
CA GLN A 239 -4.10 -6.46 17.37
C GLN A 239 -5.41 -5.69 17.16
N ARG A 240 -5.83 -4.98 18.22
CA ARG A 240 -7.05 -4.14 18.24
C ARG A 240 -6.78 -2.70 18.65
N ARG A 241 -5.52 -2.36 18.92
CA ARG A 241 -5.07 -1.00 19.21
C ARG A 241 -3.75 -0.75 18.49
N ARG A 242 -3.57 0.43 17.93
CA ARG A 242 -2.26 0.85 17.40
C ARG A 242 -2.00 2.32 17.67
N THR A 243 -0.72 2.66 17.67
CA THR A 243 -0.28 4.05 17.57
C THR A 243 -0.32 4.48 16.11
N VAL A 244 -0.72 5.72 15.85
CA VAL A 244 -0.71 6.36 14.53
C VAL A 244 0.08 7.65 14.60
N TYR A 245 0.97 7.88 13.64
CA TYR A 245 1.68 9.13 13.46
C TYR A 245 0.93 10.00 12.45
N LEU A 246 0.29 11.07 12.94
CA LEU A 246 -0.29 12.08 12.07
C LEU A 246 0.82 13.06 11.67
N PRO A 247 1.17 13.21 10.38
CA PRO A 247 2.19 14.16 9.97
C PRO A 247 1.65 15.59 9.99
N SER A 248 2.52 16.58 9.71
CA SER A 248 2.15 17.99 9.65
C SER A 248 0.87 18.26 8.86
N GLY A 249 -0.11 18.91 9.51
CA GLY A 249 -1.44 19.19 8.93
C GLY A 249 -2.58 18.99 9.93
N GLN A 250 -3.81 19.27 9.48
CA GLN A 250 -5.03 19.01 10.25
C GLN A 250 -5.72 17.76 9.71
N TRP A 251 -6.01 16.81 10.59
CA TRP A 251 -6.49 15.49 10.22
C TRP A 251 -7.80 15.15 10.91
N CYS A 252 -8.76 14.60 10.18
CA CYS A 252 -10.02 14.11 10.73
C CYS A 252 -10.16 12.62 10.49
N ARG A 253 -10.56 11.88 11.52
CA ARG A 253 -10.89 10.46 11.38
C ARG A 253 -12.02 10.29 10.37
N TRP A 254 -11.80 9.43 9.38
CA TRP A 254 -12.77 9.12 8.33
C TRP A 254 -13.24 7.67 8.47
N ARG A 255 -14.54 7.46 8.72
CA ARG A 255 -15.13 6.15 8.94
C ARG A 255 -16.10 5.81 7.79
N PRO A 256 -15.71 4.91 6.86
CA PRO A 256 -16.56 4.47 5.77
C PRO A 256 -17.91 3.94 6.25
N GLY A 257 -19.00 4.48 5.70
CA GLY A 257 -20.36 4.04 6.03
C GLY A 257 -20.96 4.61 7.31
N SER A 258 -20.27 5.52 8.00
CA SER A 258 -20.84 6.31 9.10
C SER A 258 -21.48 7.61 8.60
N SER A 259 -22.39 8.19 9.38
CA SER A 259 -23.01 9.49 9.09
C SER A 259 -22.92 10.39 10.32
N PRO A 260 -22.17 11.51 10.28
CA PRO A 260 -21.28 11.93 9.18
C PRO A 260 -20.04 11.02 9.06
N GLU A 261 -19.51 10.87 7.83
CA GLU A 261 -18.33 10.03 7.59
C GLU A 261 -17.06 10.56 8.27
N TYR A 262 -16.96 11.88 8.47
CA TYR A 262 -15.90 12.54 9.24
C TYR A 262 -16.49 13.71 10.04
N ASP A 263 -15.90 14.02 11.18
CA ASP A 263 -16.30 15.11 12.07
C ASP A 263 -15.17 16.15 12.14
N ALA A 264 -15.33 17.27 11.43
CA ALA A 264 -14.32 18.32 11.38
C ALA A 264 -14.07 18.99 12.74
N ASN A 265 -15.02 18.91 13.68
CA ASN A 265 -14.84 19.46 15.03
C ASN A 265 -13.91 18.59 15.88
N LYS A 266 -13.61 17.36 15.43
CA LYS A 266 -12.66 16.43 16.06
C LYS A 266 -11.35 16.36 15.27
N ALA A 267 -10.98 17.46 14.60
CA ALA A 267 -9.71 17.57 13.91
C ALA A 267 -8.55 17.47 14.89
N LEU A 268 -7.53 16.72 14.49
CA LEU A 268 -6.28 16.54 15.22
C LEU A 268 -5.19 17.30 14.48
N GLN A 269 -4.42 18.10 15.23
CA GLN A 269 -3.28 18.84 14.70
C GLN A 269 -2.04 17.94 14.72
N GLY A 270 -1.52 17.60 13.55
CA GLY A 270 -0.18 17.01 13.40
C GLY A 270 0.91 18.08 13.33
N PRO A 271 2.19 17.71 13.54
CA PRO A 271 2.67 16.35 13.72
C PRO A 271 2.45 15.82 15.15
N CYS A 272 1.84 14.64 15.31
CA CYS A 272 1.61 14.03 16.62
C CYS A 272 1.45 12.50 16.56
N LEU A 273 1.55 11.84 17.72
CA LEU A 273 1.22 10.43 17.89
C LEU A 273 -0.11 10.31 18.63
N ILE A 274 -0.99 9.44 18.15
CA ILE A 274 -2.26 9.12 18.79
C ILE A 274 -2.39 7.61 18.99
N GLU A 275 -3.08 7.18 20.04
CA GLU A 275 -3.44 5.78 20.23
C GLU A 275 -4.92 5.56 19.93
N GLU A 276 -5.21 4.58 19.09
CA GLU A 276 -6.55 4.37 18.55
C GLU A 276 -6.97 2.91 18.63
N GLN A 277 -8.25 2.71 18.91
CA GLN A 277 -8.89 1.39 18.84
C GLN A 277 -9.24 1.07 17.38
N VAL A 278 -8.98 -0.17 16.99
CA VAL A 278 -9.14 -0.67 15.62
C VAL A 278 -9.79 -2.05 15.66
N PRO A 279 -11.12 -2.12 15.85
CA PRO A 279 -11.83 -3.39 15.75
C PRO A 279 -11.61 -4.04 14.38
N LEU A 280 -11.87 -5.34 14.27
CA LEU A 280 -11.57 -6.10 13.06
C LEU A 280 -12.30 -5.56 11.82
N ASN A 281 -13.52 -5.03 11.98
CA ASN A 281 -14.33 -4.47 10.90
C ASN A 281 -13.95 -3.04 10.47
N GLU A 282 -12.94 -2.42 11.09
CA GLU A 282 -12.51 -1.05 10.81
C GLU A 282 -11.06 -0.96 10.32
N LEU A 283 -10.84 0.03 9.46
CA LEU A 283 -9.54 0.53 9.03
C LEU A 283 -9.39 1.97 9.54
N LEU A 284 -8.23 2.29 10.11
CA LEU A 284 -7.89 3.67 10.44
C LEU A 284 -7.54 4.44 9.17
N LEU A 285 -8.38 5.41 8.86
CA LEU A 285 -8.27 6.40 7.80
C LEU A 285 -8.41 7.79 8.40
N TYR A 286 -7.55 8.71 7.97
CA TYR A 286 -7.65 10.12 8.32
C TYR A 286 -7.62 10.98 7.07
N ARG A 287 -8.60 11.85 6.92
CA ARG A 287 -8.66 12.83 5.82
C ARG A 287 -8.01 14.12 6.29
N ARG A 288 -7.09 14.67 5.49
CA ARG A 288 -6.55 16.01 5.73
C ARG A 288 -7.64 17.04 5.45
N LEU A 289 -7.82 17.99 6.38
CA LEU A 289 -8.69 19.14 6.15
C LEU A 289 -8.00 20.12 5.20
N GLN A 290 -8.65 20.39 4.07
CA GLN A 290 -8.25 21.45 3.15
C GLN A 290 -8.94 22.76 3.53
N PRO A 291 -8.32 23.93 3.26
CA PRO A 291 -9.00 25.22 3.41
C PRO A 291 -10.31 25.24 2.61
N GLY A 292 -11.45 25.43 3.29
CA GLY A 292 -12.78 25.48 2.67
C GLY A 292 -13.58 24.16 2.68
N MET A 293 -13.06 23.07 3.25
CA MET A 293 -13.86 21.88 3.53
C MET A 293 -14.82 22.13 4.70
N THR A 294 -16.11 22.34 4.41
CA THR A 294 -17.18 22.33 5.43
C THR A 294 -17.81 20.95 5.54
N CYS A 295 -18.19 20.54 6.75
CA CYS A 295 -18.94 19.30 7.00
C CYS A 295 -20.13 19.19 6.05
N SER A 296 -20.17 18.16 5.19
CA SER A 296 -21.39 17.82 4.48
C SER A 296 -22.36 17.18 5.46
N ALA A 297 -23.15 18.02 6.17
CA ALA A 297 -24.38 17.54 6.77
C ALA A 297 -25.31 17.13 5.62
N SER A 298 -25.79 15.88 5.63
CA SER A 298 -26.92 15.49 4.79
C SER A 298 -28.11 16.42 5.10
N PRO A 299 -28.98 16.75 4.13
CA PRO A 299 -30.04 17.72 4.35
C PRO A 299 -30.94 17.30 5.51
N THR A 300 -31.05 18.21 6.47
CA THR A 300 -31.85 18.23 7.69
C THR A 300 -33.25 17.62 7.54
N SER A 301 -33.59 16.66 8.41
CA SER A 301 -34.95 16.60 8.98
C SER A 301 -34.91 17.30 10.34
N THR A 302 -35.86 18.22 10.51
CA THR A 302 -36.04 19.14 11.62
C THR A 302 -36.06 18.45 12.99
N ALA A 303 -35.16 18.86 13.89
CA ALA A 303 -35.24 18.57 15.32
C ALA A 303 -35.86 19.77 16.06
N SER A 304 -36.88 19.49 16.87
CA SER A 304 -37.42 20.41 17.87
C SER A 304 -36.55 20.34 19.13
N SER A 305 -36.14 21.52 19.57
CA SER A 305 -35.32 21.84 20.74
C SER A 305 -35.99 21.50 22.09
N MET A 306 -35.20 21.02 23.05
CA MET A 306 -35.29 21.41 24.47
C MET A 306 -33.89 21.28 25.13
N GLU A 307 -33.40 22.39 25.66
CA GLU A 307 -32.13 22.55 26.39
C GLU A 307 -32.25 22.13 27.87
N ALA A 308 -31.12 21.71 28.48
CA ALA A 308 -30.55 22.18 29.77
C ALA A 308 -29.35 21.24 30.20
N PRO A 309 -28.52 21.56 31.22
CA PRO A 309 -27.19 22.14 31.03
C PRO A 309 -26.01 21.34 31.64
N LEU A 310 -24.79 21.81 31.32
CA LEU A 310 -23.48 21.31 31.75
C LEU A 310 -23.26 21.30 33.28
N GLN A 311 -22.52 20.29 33.75
CA GLN A 311 -21.74 20.35 34.98
C GLN A 311 -20.28 19.97 34.72
N ASP A 312 -19.42 20.88 35.17
CA ASP A 312 -17.97 20.88 35.26
C ASP A 312 -17.46 19.88 36.30
N ARG A 313 -16.47 19.05 35.94
CA ARG A 313 -15.54 18.41 36.88
C ARG A 313 -14.20 18.18 36.21
N GLY A 314 -13.25 19.05 36.53
CA GLY A 314 -11.83 18.79 36.30
C GLY A 314 -11.28 17.71 37.22
N GLU A 315 -10.32 16.94 36.71
CA GLU A 315 -9.39 16.17 37.54
C GLU A 315 -8.05 16.01 36.81
N LYS A 316 -6.98 16.27 37.56
CA LYS A 316 -5.58 16.38 37.11
C LYS A 316 -4.94 14.99 36.98
N GLN A 317 -4.17 14.79 35.91
CA GLN A 317 -3.25 13.66 35.73
C GLN A 317 -2.00 13.80 36.64
N PRO A 318 -1.42 12.70 37.14
CA PRO A 318 -0.05 12.69 37.63
C PRO A 318 0.95 12.19 36.57
N LEU A 319 2.06 12.93 36.47
CA LEU A 319 3.27 12.63 35.70
C LEU A 319 3.95 11.33 36.17
N ILE A 320 4.34 10.48 35.22
CA ILE A 320 5.28 9.36 35.45
C ILE A 320 6.58 9.65 34.69
N LYS A 321 7.71 9.62 35.41
CA LYS A 321 9.07 9.81 34.87
C LYS A 321 9.56 8.52 34.18
N PRO A 322 10.29 8.60 33.06
CA PRO A 322 10.84 7.41 32.39
C PRO A 322 12.10 6.88 33.09
N SER A 323 12.14 5.57 33.29
CA SER A 323 13.29 4.80 33.76
C SER A 323 14.28 4.51 32.63
N SER A 324 15.56 4.77 32.88
CA SER A 324 16.69 4.53 31.97
C SER A 324 17.19 3.09 32.01
N SER A 325 17.22 2.42 30.85
CA SER A 325 18.03 1.20 30.62
C SER A 325 18.77 1.33 29.28
N PRO A 326 19.96 0.73 29.10
CA PRO A 326 20.88 1.07 28.02
C PRO A 326 20.49 0.41 26.69
N VAL A 327 20.52 1.20 25.62
CA VAL A 327 20.36 0.74 24.23
C VAL A 327 21.67 0.09 23.77
N GLU A 328 21.64 -1.20 23.45
CA GLU A 328 22.71 -1.87 22.72
C GLU A 328 22.79 -1.31 21.29
N LYS A 329 23.97 -0.86 20.89
CA LYS A 329 24.23 -0.31 19.56
C LYS A 329 24.24 -1.42 18.49
N ALA A 330 23.45 -1.23 17.44
CA ALA A 330 23.51 -2.05 16.23
C ALA A 330 24.89 -1.96 15.54
N PRO A 331 25.41 -3.05 14.96
CA PRO A 331 26.73 -3.07 14.33
C PRO A 331 26.75 -2.27 13.00
N SER A 332 27.90 -1.63 12.72
CA SER A 332 28.11 -0.79 11.54
C SER A 332 28.10 -1.57 10.22
N LEU A 333 27.69 -0.86 9.15
CA LEU A 333 27.58 -1.31 7.74
C LEU A 333 28.83 -2.04 7.20
N GLU A 334 30.02 -1.79 7.76
CA GLU A 334 31.26 -2.43 7.33
C GLU A 334 31.35 -3.92 7.71
N ARG A 335 30.63 -4.36 8.74
CA ARG A 335 30.66 -5.77 9.18
C ARG A 335 29.84 -6.68 8.25
N SER A 336 28.74 -6.17 7.70
CA SER A 336 27.88 -6.89 6.74
C SER A 336 28.56 -7.10 5.38
N ALA A 337 29.41 -6.16 4.95
CA ALA A 337 30.15 -6.27 3.69
C ALA A 337 31.28 -7.33 3.73
N ARG A 338 31.84 -7.62 4.92
CA ARG A 338 32.85 -8.69 5.07
C ARG A 338 32.25 -10.09 4.97
N LEU A 339 31.05 -10.30 5.53
CA LEU A 339 30.37 -11.59 5.49
C LEU A 339 30.00 -12.02 4.06
N TYR A 340 29.63 -11.07 3.21
CA TYR A 340 29.33 -11.36 1.80
C TYR A 340 30.57 -11.72 0.97
N ARG A 341 31.74 -11.13 1.27
CA ARG A 341 32.98 -11.44 0.54
C ARG A 341 33.63 -12.75 0.99
N SER A 342 33.45 -13.17 2.24
CA SER A 342 34.01 -14.43 2.73
C SER A 342 33.25 -15.66 2.22
N GLN A 343 31.93 -15.55 1.97
CA GLN A 343 31.13 -16.68 1.48
C GLN A 343 31.33 -16.97 -0.02
N SER A 344 31.75 -15.99 -0.83
CA SER A 344 32.01 -16.20 -2.27
C SER A 344 33.39 -16.77 -2.59
N ALA A 345 34.24 -17.04 -1.58
CA ALA A 345 35.62 -17.50 -1.79
C ALA A 345 35.84 -19.00 -1.55
N GLU A 346 34.84 -19.77 -1.10
CA GLU A 346 35.02 -21.18 -0.70
C GLU A 346 34.30 -22.24 -1.56
N GLU A 347 33.65 -21.89 -2.67
CA GLU A 347 33.08 -22.91 -3.58
C GLU A 347 33.90 -23.08 -4.86
N SER A 348 34.98 -23.87 -4.77
CA SER A 348 35.60 -24.49 -5.94
C SER A 348 34.79 -25.75 -6.33
N ALA A 349 33.95 -25.65 -7.37
CA ALA A 349 33.20 -26.78 -7.92
C ALA A 349 34.10 -27.73 -8.75
N PRO A 350 33.89 -29.07 -8.72
CA PRO A 350 34.67 -30.01 -9.51
C PRO A 350 34.19 -30.07 -10.96
N SER A 351 35.15 -30.24 -11.88
CA SER A 351 34.96 -30.36 -13.32
C SER A 351 34.22 -31.64 -13.70
N HIS A 352 32.99 -31.54 -14.21
CA HIS A 352 32.31 -32.61 -14.93
C HIS A 352 32.12 -32.23 -16.41
N GLN A 353 32.60 -33.13 -17.29
CA GLN A 353 32.47 -33.04 -18.75
C GLN A 353 31.00 -33.09 -19.18
N LEU A 354 30.55 -32.09 -19.93
CA LEU A 354 29.24 -32.07 -20.57
C LEU A 354 29.30 -32.87 -21.88
N SER A 355 28.69 -34.06 -21.89
CA SER A 355 28.35 -34.78 -23.12
C SER A 355 27.17 -34.09 -23.82
N SER A 356 27.29 -33.92 -25.13
CA SER A 356 26.37 -33.19 -26.00
C SER A 356 24.96 -33.81 -26.06
N ILE A 357 23.94 -33.01 -25.75
CA ILE A 357 22.53 -33.33 -26.00
C ILE A 357 22.15 -32.72 -27.35
N ARG A 358 21.79 -33.57 -28.33
CA ARG A 358 21.22 -33.16 -29.62
C ARG A 358 19.73 -32.90 -29.46
N ILE A 359 19.27 -31.72 -29.90
CA ILE A 359 17.84 -31.38 -30.02
C ILE A 359 17.39 -31.77 -31.44
N PRO A 360 16.29 -32.52 -31.63
CA PRO A 360 15.73 -32.80 -32.95
C PRO A 360 15.01 -31.55 -33.50
N GLN A 361 15.21 -31.26 -34.77
CA GLN A 361 14.50 -30.19 -35.48
C GLN A 361 13.05 -30.59 -35.74
N LEU A 362 12.13 -29.67 -35.45
CA LEU A 362 10.81 -29.54 -36.08
C LEU A 362 10.67 -28.10 -36.58
#